data_AF-J9UQQ6-F1
#
_entry.id   AF-J9UQQ6-F1
#
_cell.length_a   1.000
_cell.length_b   1.000
_cell.length_c   1.000
_cell.angle_alpha   90.00
_cell.angle_beta   90.00
_cell.angle_gamma   90.00
#
_symmetry.space_group_name_H-M   'P 1'
#
loop_
_entity.id
_entity.type
_entity.pdbx_description
1 polymer ?
#
loop_
_entity_poly.entity_id
_entity_poly.type
_entity_poly.pdbx_seq_one_letter_code
_entity_poly.pdbx_strand_id
1 'polypeptide(L)'
;MRKYLIIIFLLVTSCSNNSTSPDNNNNSSSVKAVTSGVYTIQYGSKTAEVNVQDKANLKTLYIGMAAGKTIYKSNDYTDISGHIDAEGNYYDEGNNAIRTKFIECAVYEYNNKKYLAVIYWDNKTGIGMQERYRLIITDENGAEEAWYGGGGDENVIPDENTSWVKYWWPFGYIKL
;
A
#
# COMPACT_ATOMS: atom_id res chain seq x y z
N MET A 1 59.58 20.45 -37.69
CA MET A 1 59.20 19.05 -37.40
C MET A 1 58.79 18.94 -35.95
N ARG A 2 57.59 18.41 -35.71
CA ARG A 2 56.95 18.21 -34.40
C ARG A 2 57.87 17.47 -33.42
N LYS A 3 57.95 17.92 -32.16
CA LYS A 3 58.36 17.09 -31.03
C LYS A 3 57.40 17.32 -29.86
N TYR A 4 56.97 16.19 -29.32
CA TYR A 4 55.75 15.97 -28.55
C TYR A 4 55.97 16.29 -27.06
N LEU A 5 55.00 16.96 -26.44
CA LEU A 5 54.89 17.07 -24.98
C LEU A 5 54.31 15.75 -24.45
N ILE A 6 55.08 14.95 -23.72
CA ILE A 6 54.60 13.73 -23.06
C ILE A 6 54.05 14.14 -21.69
N ILE A 7 52.73 14.03 -21.52
CA ILE A 7 52.07 14.15 -20.23
C ILE A 7 51.97 12.74 -19.63
N ILE A 8 52.67 12.51 -18.53
CA ILE A 8 52.61 11.27 -17.76
C ILE A 8 51.38 11.34 -16.86
N PHE A 9 50.37 10.52 -17.16
CA PHE A 9 49.17 10.38 -16.34
C PHE A 9 49.47 9.36 -15.23
N LEU A 10 49.69 9.84 -14.00
CA LEU A 10 49.79 8.98 -12.81
C LEU A 10 48.39 8.51 -12.44
N LEU A 11 48.07 7.26 -12.81
CA LEU A 11 46.91 6.53 -12.31
C LEU A 11 47.12 6.23 -10.81
N VAL A 12 46.46 7.01 -9.96
CA VAL A 12 46.26 6.64 -8.55
C VAL A 12 45.20 5.54 -8.49
N THR A 13 45.63 4.29 -8.36
CA THR A 13 44.74 3.18 -7.99
C THR A 13 44.40 3.31 -6.51
N SER A 14 43.29 3.98 -6.20
CA SER A 14 42.61 3.81 -4.92
C SER A 14 41.81 2.52 -5.00
N CYS A 15 42.30 1.47 -4.33
CA CYS A 15 41.47 0.33 -3.93
C CYS A 15 40.50 0.82 -2.86
N SER A 16 39.39 1.43 -3.26
CA SER A 16 38.24 1.60 -2.37
C SER A 16 37.45 0.30 -2.41
N ASN A 17 37.37 -0.34 -1.24
CA ASN A 17 36.50 -1.44 -0.85
C ASN A 17 35.37 -1.74 -1.85
N ASN A 18 35.24 -3.02 -2.20
CA ASN A 18 34.00 -3.56 -2.75
C ASN A 18 32.87 -3.30 -1.74
N SER A 19 32.25 -2.13 -1.83
CA SER A 19 30.89 -1.94 -1.37
C SER A 19 30.09 -2.86 -2.26
N THR A 20 29.70 -4.01 -1.72
CA THR A 20 28.59 -4.78 -2.25
C THR A 20 27.51 -3.77 -2.63
N SER A 21 27.21 -3.69 -3.93
CA SER A 21 26.01 -2.98 -4.39
C SER A 21 24.87 -3.36 -3.46
N PRO A 22 24.02 -2.41 -3.02
CA PRO A 22 22.75 -2.84 -2.48
C PRO A 22 22.10 -3.65 -3.59
N ASP A 23 21.77 -4.91 -3.29
CA ASP A 23 20.89 -5.72 -4.13
C ASP A 23 19.64 -4.88 -4.32
N ASN A 24 19.57 -4.21 -5.47
CA ASN A 24 18.41 -3.46 -5.89
C ASN A 24 17.41 -4.48 -6.45
N ASN A 25 17.11 -5.51 -5.66
CA ASN A 25 15.93 -6.32 -5.84
C ASN A 25 14.79 -5.49 -5.27
N ASN A 26 14.45 -4.44 -6.02
CA ASN A 26 13.37 -3.50 -5.72
C ASN A 26 12.07 -4.31 -5.84
N ASN A 27 11.77 -5.06 -4.78
CA ASN A 27 10.61 -5.93 -4.72
C ASN A 27 9.39 -5.02 -4.60
N SER A 28 8.90 -4.50 -5.73
CA SER A 28 7.75 -3.58 -5.84
C SER A 28 6.42 -4.20 -5.38
N SER A 29 6.50 -5.33 -4.67
CA SER A 29 5.41 -6.08 -4.07
C SER A 29 5.41 -6.01 -2.55
N SER A 30 6.54 -5.67 -1.90
CA SER A 30 6.62 -5.69 -0.43
C SER A 30 5.97 -4.45 0.19
N VAL A 31 5.26 -4.67 1.29
CA VAL A 31 4.63 -3.62 2.10
C VAL A 31 5.09 -3.82 3.54
N LYS A 32 5.47 -2.73 4.23
CA LYS A 32 6.06 -2.79 5.57
C LYS A 32 5.34 -1.89 6.56
N ALA A 33 4.94 -2.43 7.70
CA ALA A 33 4.27 -1.64 8.74
C ALA A 33 5.20 -0.56 9.31
N VAL A 34 4.66 0.62 9.57
CA VAL A 34 5.32 1.73 10.29
C VAL A 34 4.61 1.88 11.64
N THR A 35 5.29 1.48 12.73
CA THR A 35 4.65 1.27 14.04
C THR A 35 4.85 2.39 15.05
N SER A 36 5.77 3.32 14.79
CA SER A 36 6.05 4.45 15.68
C SER A 36 6.53 5.68 14.92
N GLY A 37 6.27 6.87 15.47
CA GLY A 37 6.78 8.14 14.96
C GLY A 37 5.71 9.00 14.30
N VAL A 38 6.14 10.19 13.87
CA VAL A 38 5.32 11.16 13.14
C VAL A 38 5.85 11.27 11.72
N TYR A 39 4.97 11.12 10.73
CA TYR A 39 5.34 11.14 9.32
C TYR A 39 4.30 11.87 8.49
N THR A 40 4.76 12.51 7.41
CA THR A 40 3.90 12.82 6.27
C THR A 40 3.56 11.52 5.54
N ILE A 41 2.27 11.21 5.44
CA ILE A 41 1.75 10.05 4.73
C ILE A 41 0.89 10.47 3.54
N GLN A 42 0.80 9.61 2.54
CA GLN A 42 -0.07 9.74 1.37
C GLN A 42 -1.40 8.99 1.60
N TYR A 43 -2.51 9.54 1.14
CA TYR A 43 -3.83 8.88 1.14
C TYR A 43 -4.67 9.41 -0.03
N GLY A 44 -4.81 8.62 -1.09
CA GLY A 44 -5.30 9.15 -2.36
C GLY A 44 -4.35 10.23 -2.88
N SER A 45 -4.87 11.33 -3.42
CA SER A 45 -4.10 12.46 -3.96
C SER A 45 -3.63 13.47 -2.88
N LYS A 46 -3.88 13.18 -1.60
CA LYS A 46 -3.60 14.09 -0.48
C LYS A 46 -2.48 13.56 0.43
N THR A 47 -1.89 14.48 1.19
CA THR A 47 -0.91 14.17 2.23
C THR A 47 -1.30 14.75 3.57
N ALA A 48 -0.94 14.08 4.66
CA ALA A 48 -1.15 14.56 6.03
C ALA A 48 0.03 14.16 6.91
N GLU A 49 0.40 15.02 7.85
CA GLU A 49 1.31 14.65 8.94
C GLU A 49 0.51 13.94 10.04
N VAL A 50 0.94 12.74 10.43
CA VAL A 50 0.24 11.92 11.41
C VAL A 50 1.22 11.27 12.38
N ASN A 51 0.79 11.10 13.62
CA ASN A 51 1.36 10.09 14.51
C ASN A 51 0.78 8.73 14.10
N VAL A 52 1.62 7.76 13.75
CA VAL A 52 1.17 6.45 13.24
C VAL A 52 0.42 5.61 14.28
N GLN A 53 0.53 5.95 15.56
CA GLN A 53 -0.18 5.30 16.66
C GLN A 53 -1.57 5.91 16.92
N ASP A 54 -1.88 7.07 16.32
CA ASP A 54 -3.20 7.71 16.45
C ASP A 54 -4.21 7.08 15.47
N LYS A 55 -4.69 5.90 15.84
CA LYS A 55 -5.64 5.11 15.05
C LYS A 55 -6.95 5.84 14.76
N ALA A 56 -7.38 6.75 15.65
CA ALA A 56 -8.59 7.53 15.47
C ALA A 56 -8.41 8.59 14.36
N ASN A 57 -7.27 9.29 14.34
CA ASN A 57 -6.94 10.21 13.27
C ASN A 57 -6.77 9.48 11.93
N LEU A 58 -6.06 8.35 11.89
CA LEU A 58 -5.92 7.55 10.68
C LEU A 58 -7.28 7.11 10.11
N LYS A 59 -8.19 6.63 10.96
CA LYS A 59 -9.56 6.29 10.57
C LYS A 59 -10.31 7.51 10.04
N THR A 60 -10.18 8.66 10.68
CA THR A 60 -10.83 9.91 10.24
C THR A 60 -10.39 10.31 8.84
N LEU A 61 -9.08 10.23 8.56
CA LEU A 61 -8.54 10.50 7.23
C LEU A 61 -9.08 9.51 6.17
N TYR A 62 -9.12 8.22 6.50
CA TYR A 62 -9.63 7.19 5.60
C TYR A 62 -11.12 7.41 5.27
N ILE A 63 -11.96 7.54 6.29
CA ILE A 63 -13.41 7.75 6.11
C ILE A 63 -13.68 9.04 5.35
N GLY A 64 -12.98 10.13 5.66
CA GLY A 64 -13.11 11.40 4.95
C GLY A 64 -12.72 11.34 3.46
N MET A 65 -11.94 10.34 3.06
CA MET A 65 -11.58 10.08 1.66
C MET A 65 -12.54 9.10 0.98
N ALA A 66 -12.88 8.00 1.65
CA ALA A 66 -13.49 6.83 1.02
C ALA A 66 -15.01 6.71 1.22
N ALA A 67 -15.58 7.24 2.30
CA ALA A 67 -16.98 7.02 2.62
C ALA A 67 -17.92 7.53 1.52
N GLY A 68 -18.89 6.69 1.13
CA GLY A 68 -19.86 6.98 0.07
C GLY A 68 -19.28 6.96 -1.35
N LYS A 69 -18.00 6.63 -1.52
CA LYS A 69 -17.37 6.55 -2.84
C LYS A 69 -17.74 5.25 -3.55
N THR A 70 -17.88 5.36 -4.86
CA THR A 70 -17.94 4.22 -5.79
C THR A 70 -16.53 3.72 -6.08
N ILE A 71 -16.36 2.41 -6.08
CA ILE A 71 -15.15 1.71 -6.55
C ILE A 71 -15.41 1.23 -7.96
N TYR A 72 -14.50 1.51 -8.88
CA TYR A 72 -14.56 1.09 -10.28
C TYR A 72 -13.56 -0.03 -10.56
N LYS A 73 -13.85 -0.87 -11.56
CA LYS A 73 -12.98 -1.98 -11.98
C LYS A 73 -11.73 -1.51 -12.73
N SER A 74 -11.79 -0.32 -13.31
CA SER A 74 -10.74 0.29 -14.14
C SER A 74 -10.67 1.80 -13.93
N ASN A 75 -9.55 2.39 -14.36
CA ASN A 75 -9.27 3.83 -14.22
C ASN A 75 -9.97 4.72 -15.27
N ASP A 76 -10.79 4.15 -16.16
CA ASP A 76 -11.71 4.90 -17.02
C ASP A 76 -13.05 5.21 -16.33
N TYR A 77 -13.28 4.59 -15.17
CA TYR A 77 -14.45 4.78 -14.32
C TYR A 77 -15.79 4.46 -15.01
N THR A 78 -15.81 3.47 -15.91
CA THR A 78 -17.03 3.05 -16.61
C THR A 78 -17.76 1.94 -15.87
N ASP A 79 -17.02 0.91 -15.46
CA ASP A 79 -17.60 -0.28 -14.83
C ASP A 79 -17.44 -0.21 -13.32
N ILE A 80 -18.58 -0.27 -12.61
CA ILE A 80 -18.61 -0.26 -11.16
C ILE A 80 -18.17 -1.64 -10.64
N SER A 81 -17.36 -1.64 -9.59
CA SER A 81 -17.07 -2.83 -8.79
C SER A 81 -17.97 -2.88 -7.56
N GLY A 82 -18.16 -1.73 -6.91
CA GLY A 82 -18.89 -1.64 -5.65
C GLY A 82 -18.87 -0.24 -5.06
N HIS A 83 -19.11 -0.15 -3.75
CA HIS A 83 -19.07 1.11 -3.01
C HIS A 83 -18.64 0.92 -1.56
N ILE A 84 -18.21 2.02 -0.94
CA ILE A 84 -17.85 2.10 0.47
C ILE A 84 -18.96 2.80 1.27
N ASP A 85 -19.40 2.20 2.37
CA ASP A 85 -20.39 2.82 3.28
C ASP A 85 -19.78 3.89 4.21
N ALA A 86 -20.58 4.44 5.12
CA ALA A 86 -20.15 5.49 6.03
C ALA A 86 -19.14 4.98 7.09
N GLU A 87 -19.19 3.69 7.39
CA GLU A 87 -18.32 3.00 8.33
C GLU A 87 -17.01 2.52 7.68
N GLY A 88 -16.91 2.61 6.36
CA GLY A 88 -15.75 2.21 5.58
C GLY A 88 -15.81 0.78 5.05
N ASN A 89 -16.93 0.07 5.20
CA ASN A 89 -17.10 -1.28 4.64
C ASN A 89 -17.35 -1.22 3.14
N TYR A 90 -16.84 -2.22 2.41
CA TYR A 90 -17.07 -2.36 0.98
C TYR A 90 -18.19 -3.36 0.69
N TYR A 91 -18.99 -3.04 -0.33
CA TYR A 91 -20.06 -3.86 -0.87
C TYR A 91 -19.87 -4.02 -2.37
N ASP A 92 -20.04 -5.23 -2.89
CA ASP A 92 -20.07 -5.46 -4.33
C ASP A 92 -21.29 -4.77 -4.96
N GLU A 93 -21.16 -4.37 -6.21
CA GLU A 93 -22.26 -3.83 -7.00
C GLU A 93 -23.48 -4.77 -6.99
N GLY A 94 -24.65 -4.22 -6.68
CA GLY A 94 -25.90 -4.97 -6.63
C GLY A 94 -26.04 -5.92 -5.42
N ASN A 95 -25.10 -5.90 -4.46
CA ASN A 95 -25.16 -6.69 -3.25
C ASN A 95 -25.26 -5.80 -2.00
N ASN A 96 -26.18 -6.14 -1.10
CA ASN A 96 -26.42 -5.40 0.15
C ASN A 96 -25.69 -6.01 1.36
N ALA A 97 -24.97 -7.11 1.18
CA ALA A 97 -24.16 -7.71 2.23
C ALA A 97 -22.73 -7.17 2.18
N ILE A 98 -22.14 -6.89 3.35
CA ILE A 98 -20.75 -6.44 3.46
C ILE A 98 -19.83 -7.47 2.82
N ARG A 99 -19.14 -7.08 1.75
CA ARG A 99 -18.18 -7.92 1.05
C ARG A 99 -16.84 -7.92 1.77
N THR A 100 -16.31 -6.75 2.13
CA THR A 100 -15.17 -6.62 3.05
C THR A 100 -15.50 -5.65 4.18
N LYS A 101 -15.27 -6.10 5.42
CA LYS A 101 -15.61 -5.37 6.65
C LYS A 101 -14.40 -4.60 7.15
N PHE A 102 -14.56 -3.31 7.39
CA PHE A 102 -13.51 -2.44 7.92
C PHE A 102 -13.04 -2.95 9.29
N ILE A 103 -11.73 -3.08 9.49
CA ILE A 103 -11.12 -3.49 10.77
C ILE A 103 -10.37 -2.33 11.39
N GLU A 104 -9.32 -1.83 10.74
CA GLU A 104 -8.54 -0.71 11.24
C GLU A 104 -7.76 0.01 10.13
N CYS A 105 -7.17 1.15 10.48
CA CYS A 105 -6.18 1.83 9.66
C CYS A 105 -4.78 1.76 10.28
N ALA A 106 -3.78 1.72 9.42
CA ALA A 106 -2.38 1.72 9.81
C ALA A 106 -1.55 2.49 8.77
N VAL A 107 -0.28 2.73 9.07
CA VAL A 107 0.65 3.31 8.11
C VAL A 107 1.58 2.22 7.62
N TYR A 108 1.70 2.10 6.30
CA TYR A 108 2.59 1.15 5.66
C TYR A 108 3.50 1.85 4.65
N GLU A 109 4.73 1.40 4.56
CA GLU A 109 5.66 1.80 3.53
C GLU A 109 5.54 0.87 2.32
N TYR A 110 5.35 1.48 1.15
CA TYR A 110 5.23 0.83 -0.13
C TYR A 110 5.87 1.73 -1.20
N ASN A 111 6.71 1.18 -2.08
CA ASN A 111 7.47 1.93 -3.08
C ASN A 111 8.17 3.19 -2.51
N ASN A 112 8.82 3.05 -1.35
CA ASN A 112 9.57 4.11 -0.64
C ASN A 112 8.71 5.31 -0.18
N LYS A 113 7.38 5.15 -0.13
CA LYS A 113 6.44 6.15 0.38
C LYS A 113 5.62 5.53 1.51
N LYS A 114 5.22 6.37 2.47
CA LYS A 114 4.35 5.97 3.57
C LYS A 114 2.92 6.30 3.20
N TYR A 115 2.05 5.30 3.22
CA TYR A 115 0.65 5.43 2.88
C TYR A 115 -0.23 5.16 4.10
N LEU A 116 -1.39 5.81 4.13
CA LEU A 116 -2.53 5.31 4.87
C LEU A 116 -2.98 3.99 4.23
N ALA A 117 -2.95 2.92 5.01
CA ALA A 117 -3.50 1.64 4.61
C ALA A 117 -4.73 1.32 5.47
N VAL A 118 -5.67 0.62 4.87
CA VAL A 118 -6.83 0.06 5.56
C VAL A 118 -6.72 -1.46 5.58
N ILE A 119 -7.03 -2.05 6.73
CA ILE A 119 -7.11 -3.49 6.91
C ILE A 119 -8.59 -3.87 6.95
N TYR A 120 -8.92 -4.86 6.12
CA TYR A 120 -10.26 -5.39 5.93
C TYR A 120 -10.32 -6.87 6.28
N TRP A 121 -11.48 -7.31 6.75
CA TRP A 121 -11.85 -8.72 6.77
C TRP A 121 -12.70 -9.07 5.55
N ASP A 122 -12.33 -10.11 4.82
CA ASP A 122 -12.96 -10.53 3.58
C ASP A 122 -14.05 -11.59 3.84
N ASN A 123 -15.34 -11.23 3.68
CA ASN A 123 -16.46 -12.11 4.00
C ASN A 123 -16.69 -13.26 2.99
N LYS A 124 -16.07 -13.18 1.79
CA LYS A 124 -16.16 -14.26 0.80
C LYS A 124 -15.34 -15.44 1.26
N THR A 125 -15.97 -16.58 1.16
CA THR A 125 -15.41 -17.88 1.45
C THR A 125 -15.35 -18.69 0.15
N GLY A 126 -14.39 -19.61 0.06
CA GLY A 126 -14.20 -20.42 -1.13
C GLY A 126 -12.90 -21.21 -1.10
N ILE A 127 -12.77 -22.15 -2.03
CA ILE A 127 -11.54 -22.93 -2.19
C ILE A 127 -10.38 -21.97 -2.47
N GLY A 128 -9.31 -22.07 -1.68
CA GLY A 128 -8.13 -21.22 -1.78
C GLY A 128 -8.23 -19.86 -1.06
N MET A 129 -9.34 -19.54 -0.38
CA MET A 129 -9.49 -18.30 0.41
C MET A 129 -9.19 -18.54 1.90
N GLN A 130 -8.00 -19.08 2.18
CA GLN A 130 -7.55 -19.33 3.57
C GLN A 130 -7.17 -18.04 4.29
N GLU A 131 -6.47 -17.15 3.58
CA GLU A 131 -6.12 -15.81 4.05
C GLU A 131 -7.27 -14.85 3.76
N ARG A 132 -7.84 -14.27 4.82
CA ARG A 132 -9.08 -13.49 4.73
C ARG A 132 -8.90 -12.04 5.10
N TYR A 133 -7.75 -11.61 5.62
CA TYR A 133 -7.49 -10.18 5.70
C TYR A 133 -7.01 -9.62 4.38
N ARG A 134 -7.39 -8.38 4.12
CA ARG A 134 -6.87 -7.57 3.02
C ARG A 134 -6.24 -6.32 3.59
N LEU A 135 -5.03 -6.00 3.15
CA LEU A 135 -4.46 -4.68 3.32
C LEU A 135 -4.62 -3.94 2.01
N ILE A 136 -5.17 -2.73 2.05
CA ILE A 136 -5.40 -1.92 0.86
C ILE A 136 -4.79 -0.52 1.06
N ILE A 137 -4.08 -0.05 0.04
CA ILE A 137 -3.58 1.32 -0.09
C ILE A 137 -4.25 1.94 -1.32
N THR A 138 -4.87 3.11 -1.15
CA THR A 138 -5.29 3.93 -2.29
C THR A 138 -4.14 4.86 -2.68
N ASP A 139 -3.57 4.66 -3.87
CA ASP A 139 -2.46 5.45 -4.39
C ASP A 139 -2.88 6.86 -4.84
N GLU A 140 -1.93 7.65 -5.36
CA GLU A 140 -2.20 9.05 -5.75
C GLU A 140 -3.13 9.20 -6.95
N ASN A 141 -3.29 8.13 -7.73
CA ASN A 141 -4.15 8.05 -8.90
C ASN A 141 -5.52 7.44 -8.57
N GLY A 142 -5.72 7.03 -7.31
CA GLY A 142 -6.95 6.41 -6.84
C GLY A 142 -6.98 4.88 -7.01
N ALA A 143 -5.91 4.25 -7.46
CA ALA A 143 -5.83 2.80 -7.58
C ALA A 143 -5.73 2.15 -6.20
N GLU A 144 -6.51 1.10 -5.96
CA GLU A 144 -6.47 0.30 -4.74
C GLU A 144 -5.47 -0.85 -4.89
N GLU A 145 -4.24 -0.60 -4.44
CA GLU A 145 -3.21 -1.61 -4.31
C GLU A 145 -3.54 -2.52 -3.12
N ALA A 146 -3.54 -3.84 -3.33
CA ALA A 146 -4.03 -4.79 -2.35
C ALA A 146 -3.07 -5.94 -2.06
N TRP A 147 -3.13 -6.42 -0.81
CA TRP A 147 -2.42 -7.59 -0.32
C TRP A 147 -3.38 -8.50 0.45
N TYR A 148 -3.07 -9.80 0.49
CA TYR A 148 -3.72 -10.77 1.37
C TYR A 148 -2.76 -11.33 2.41
N GLY A 149 -3.31 -11.73 3.56
CA GLY A 149 -2.56 -12.28 4.69
C GLY A 149 -3.43 -12.35 5.94
N GLY A 150 -2.79 -12.39 7.11
CA GLY A 150 -3.45 -12.28 8.42
C GLY A 150 -4.24 -13.51 8.87
N GLY A 151 -4.25 -14.59 8.10
CA GLY A 151 -4.94 -15.83 8.39
C GLY A 151 -6.44 -15.82 8.08
N GLY A 152 -7.10 -16.89 8.50
CA GLY A 152 -8.53 -17.16 8.25
C GLY A 152 -9.43 -17.07 9.47
N ASP A 153 -8.93 -16.54 10.59
CA ASP A 153 -9.68 -16.32 11.83
C ASP A 153 -9.92 -14.82 12.06
N GLU A 154 -11.17 -14.39 12.03
CA GLU A 154 -11.56 -12.97 12.20
C GLU A 154 -11.18 -12.41 13.59
N ASN A 155 -10.93 -13.28 14.57
CA ASN A 155 -10.58 -12.88 15.93
C ASN A 155 -9.08 -12.64 16.12
N VAL A 156 -8.25 -13.01 15.15
CA VAL A 156 -6.79 -12.80 15.19
C VAL A 156 -6.45 -11.63 14.28
N ILE A 157 -6.55 -10.43 14.84
CA ILE A 157 -6.32 -9.19 14.08
C ILE A 157 -4.84 -9.13 13.64
N PRO A 158 -4.56 -8.82 12.36
CA PRO A 158 -3.20 -8.63 11.87
C PRO A 158 -2.40 -7.61 12.66
N ASP A 159 -1.16 -7.95 12.97
CA ASP A 159 -0.18 -7.05 13.61
C ASP A 159 0.94 -6.64 12.64
N GLU A 160 1.94 -5.92 13.14
CA GLU A 160 3.11 -5.48 12.37
C GLU A 160 3.98 -6.62 11.81
N ASN A 161 3.84 -7.84 12.32
CA ASN A 161 4.59 -9.02 11.88
C ASN A 161 3.84 -9.82 10.82
N THR A 162 2.61 -9.40 10.46
CA THR A 162 1.80 -10.06 9.45
C THR A 162 2.53 -10.08 8.10
N SER A 163 2.68 -11.27 7.54
CA SER A 163 3.19 -11.45 6.19
C SER A 163 2.09 -11.14 5.17
N TRP A 164 2.27 -10.09 4.39
CA TRP A 164 1.37 -9.67 3.34
C TRP A 164 1.88 -10.11 1.97
N VAL A 165 1.01 -10.71 1.15
CA VAL A 165 1.31 -11.11 -0.22
C VAL A 165 0.49 -10.25 -1.19
N LYS A 166 1.18 -9.58 -2.11
CA LYS A 166 0.55 -8.63 -3.02
C LYS A 166 -0.27 -9.33 -4.10
N TYR A 167 -1.44 -8.77 -4.41
CA TYR A 167 -2.17 -9.11 -5.63
C TYR A 167 -1.48 -8.50 -6.86
N TRP A 168 -1.51 -9.22 -7.99
CA TRP A 168 -0.87 -8.74 -9.23
C TRP A 168 -1.66 -7.66 -9.97
N TRP A 169 -2.87 -7.35 -9.51
CA TRP A 169 -3.76 -6.35 -10.09
C TRP A 169 -4.33 -5.44 -8.99
N PRO A 170 -4.70 -4.18 -9.30
CA PRO A 170 -5.45 -3.32 -8.40
C PRO A 170 -6.84 -3.89 -8.11
N PHE A 171 -7.30 -3.79 -6.87
CA PHE A 171 -8.62 -4.24 -6.47
C PHE A 171 -9.75 -3.35 -7.00
N GLY A 172 -9.43 -2.10 -7.28
CA GLY A 172 -10.37 -1.14 -7.82
C GLY A 172 -9.76 0.23 -7.95
N TYR A 173 -10.60 1.19 -8.33
CA TYR A 173 -10.22 2.58 -8.52
C TYR A 173 -11.25 3.50 -7.88
N ILE A 174 -10.79 4.48 -7.11
CA ILE A 174 -11.59 5.54 -6.51
C ILE A 174 -11.34 6.82 -7.29
N LYS A 175 -12.42 7.53 -7.65
CA LYS A 175 -12.31 8.88 -8.19
C LYS A 175 -12.04 9.87 -7.05
N LEU A 176 -10.79 10.33 -6.98
CA LEU A 176 -10.25 11.22 -5.95
C LEU A 176 -10.80 12.64 -6.04
#